data_AF-A0A933G6E1-F1
#
_entry.id   AF-A0A933G6E1-F1
#
_cell.length_a   1.000
_cell.length_b   1.000
_cell.length_c   1.000
_cell.angle_alpha   90.00
_cell.angle_beta   90.00
_cell.angle_gamma   90.00
#
_symmetry.space_group_name_H-M   'P 1'
#
loop_
_entity.id
_entity.type
_entity.pdbx_description
1 polymer ?
#
loop_
_entity_poly.entity_id
_entity_poly.type
_entity_poly.pdbx_seq_one_letter_code
_entity_poly.pdbx_strand_id
1 'polypeptide(L)'
;MTGMGTCHTSCRIENTVDRTRAARIPKLLVDTGSEYTWVPEKMLEHIGIDREKKDVAFVIANGQQVTRSIGFAIIRVAGYFTIDEVVFAERGDLLLLGARTLEGMNLTVGRRPRSPLTTGPPPAVAAEAVRCNEAAGRITRRTPHAGSFPASFASHAGRTNDGDTSRRACRPGRTRHDARPPDPCGVAISACR
;
A
#
# COMPACT_ATOMS: atom_id res chain seq x y z
N MET A 1 -6.96 37.07 -12.53
CA MET A 1 -6.23 35.80 -12.40
C MET A 1 -6.50 35.25 -11.01
N THR A 2 -7.41 34.28 -10.86
CA THR A 2 -7.64 33.59 -9.58
C THR A 2 -6.37 32.82 -9.22
N GLY A 3 -5.70 33.20 -8.14
CA GLY A 3 -4.54 32.46 -7.64
C GLY A 3 -4.91 30.99 -7.45
N MET A 4 -4.14 30.08 -8.03
CA MET A 4 -4.25 28.65 -7.75
C MET A 4 -3.96 28.46 -6.26
N GLY A 5 -5.00 28.30 -5.46
CA GLY A 5 -4.86 28.02 -4.03
C GLY A 5 -4.23 26.65 -3.85
N THR A 6 -3.11 26.56 -3.13
CA THR A 6 -2.52 25.27 -2.78
C THR A 6 -3.25 24.68 -1.58
N CYS A 7 -3.76 23.46 -1.75
CA CYS A 7 -4.52 22.76 -0.73
C CYS A 7 -3.58 21.89 0.11
N HIS A 8 -3.57 22.08 1.43
CA HIS A 8 -2.75 21.27 2.32
C HIS A 8 -3.59 20.58 3.40
N THR A 9 -3.12 19.44 3.87
CA THR A 9 -3.71 18.72 4.99
C THR A 9 -2.63 18.14 5.91
N SER A 10 -3.01 17.80 7.13
CA SER A 10 -2.16 16.99 8.01
C SER A 10 -2.50 15.51 7.85
N CYS A 11 -1.49 14.65 7.90
CA CYS A 11 -1.63 13.21 7.73
C CYS A 11 -0.93 12.45 8.87
N ARG A 12 -1.44 11.28 9.23
CA ARG A 12 -0.70 10.29 10.05
C ARG A 12 -0.37 9.09 9.17
N ILE A 13 0.90 8.69 9.18
CA ILE A 13 1.40 7.49 8.50
C ILE A 13 1.67 6.45 9.57
N GLU A 14 1.14 5.24 9.40
CA GLU A 14 1.33 4.12 10.32
C GLU A 14 1.91 2.93 9.55
N ASN A 15 2.78 2.19 10.21
CA ASN A 15 3.29 0.93 9.68
C ASN A 15 2.14 -0.11 9.61
N THR A 16 2.10 -0.88 8.51
CA THR A 16 1.05 -1.87 8.25
C THR A 16 1.13 -3.09 9.16
N VAL A 17 2.34 -3.46 9.59
CA VAL A 17 2.63 -4.60 10.47
C VAL A 17 2.51 -4.20 11.95
N ASP A 18 3.12 -3.08 12.34
CA ASP A 18 3.08 -2.57 13.71
C ASP A 18 2.54 -1.13 13.76
N ARG A 19 1.23 -1.01 13.98
CA ARG A 19 0.54 0.29 14.00
C ARG A 19 0.94 1.22 15.15
N THR A 20 1.69 0.72 16.14
CA THR A 20 2.26 1.59 17.19
C THR A 20 3.39 2.46 16.63
N ARG A 21 4.06 2.01 15.57
CA ARG A 21 5.04 2.79 14.82
C ARG A 21 4.33 3.69 13.82
N ALA A 22 4.21 4.96 14.19
CA ALA A 22 3.51 5.96 13.40
C ALA A 22 4.16 7.34 13.51
N ALA A 23 3.99 8.15 12.47
CA ALA A 23 4.48 9.52 12.41
C ALA A 23 3.40 10.47 11.86
N ARG A 24 3.44 11.73 12.29
CA ARG A 24 2.53 12.77 11.82
C ARG A 24 3.26 13.71 10.87
N ILE A 25 2.67 13.94 9.71
CA ILE A 25 3.08 14.97 8.75
C ILE A 25 2.12 16.15 8.93
N PRO A 26 2.60 17.31 9.42
CA PRO A 26 1.73 18.43 9.73
C PRO A 26 1.17 19.12 8.47
N LYS A 27 1.90 19.04 7.36
CA LYS A 27 1.55 19.73 6.12
C LYS A 27 1.98 18.91 4.91
N LEU A 28 0.99 18.37 4.20
CA LEU A 28 1.12 17.58 2.98
C LEU A 28 0.28 18.25 1.88
N LEU A 29 0.83 18.43 0.68
CA LEU A 29 0.11 19.03 -0.44
C LEU A 29 -0.90 18.01 -0.98
N VAL A 30 -2.15 18.39 -1.13
CA VAL A 30 -3.19 17.55 -1.75
C VAL A 30 -3.08 17.73 -3.26
N ASP A 31 -2.78 16.65 -3.98
CA ASP A 31 -2.50 16.70 -5.41
C ASP A 31 -3.20 15.55 -6.16
N THR A 32 -4.28 15.87 -6.86
CA THR A 32 -5.01 14.92 -7.71
C THR A 32 -4.29 14.61 -9.02
N GLY A 33 -3.21 15.34 -9.36
CA GLY A 33 -2.34 15.06 -10.50
C GLY A 33 -1.21 14.08 -10.19
N SER A 34 -0.98 13.78 -8.91
CA SER A 34 -0.01 12.77 -8.48
C SER A 34 -0.72 11.46 -8.18
N GLU A 35 -0.34 10.38 -8.86
CA GLU A 35 -0.90 9.05 -8.61
C GLU A 35 -0.54 8.52 -7.21
N TYR A 36 0.65 8.86 -6.72
CA TYR A 36 1.20 8.33 -5.47
C TYR A 36 1.23 9.39 -4.37
N THR A 37 1.23 8.90 -3.12
CA THR A 37 1.53 9.71 -1.93
C THR A 37 3.04 9.70 -1.67
N TRP A 38 3.65 10.88 -1.52
CA TRP A 38 5.08 11.08 -1.35
C TRP A 38 5.37 11.50 0.10
N VAL A 39 6.16 10.69 0.80
CA VAL A 39 6.44 10.85 2.24
C VAL A 39 7.95 10.89 2.46
N PRO A 40 8.48 11.73 3.39
CA PRO A 40 9.91 11.80 3.62
C PRO A 40 10.51 10.43 3.92
N GLU A 41 11.57 10.06 3.20
CA GLU A 41 12.18 8.72 3.35
C GLU A 41 12.61 8.43 4.79
N LYS A 42 13.20 9.43 5.48
CA LYS A 42 13.68 9.29 6.85
C LYS A 42 12.53 9.01 7.82
N MET A 43 11.34 9.53 7.54
CA MET A 43 10.16 9.28 8.35
C MET A 43 9.69 7.83 8.18
N LEU A 44 9.61 7.35 6.93
CA LEU A 44 9.21 5.98 6.61
C LEU A 44 10.19 4.97 7.21
N GLU A 45 11.50 5.23 7.07
CA GLU A 45 12.57 4.42 7.69
C GLU A 45 12.43 4.39 9.22
N HIS A 46 12.20 5.55 9.84
CA HIS A 46 12.06 5.65 11.29
C HIS A 46 10.87 4.84 11.83
N ILE A 47 9.74 4.82 11.13
CA ILE A 47 8.58 4.00 11.49
C ILE A 47 8.65 2.57 10.92
N GLY A 48 9.76 2.22 10.27
CA GLY A 48 10.08 0.86 9.84
C GLY A 48 9.23 0.35 8.69
N ILE A 49 8.80 1.23 7.80
CA ILE A 49 8.19 0.83 6.54
C ILE A 49 9.29 0.34 5.61
N ASP A 50 9.10 -0.87 5.09
CA ASP A 50 10.04 -1.50 4.17
C ASP A 50 9.94 -0.93 2.76
N ARG A 51 11.08 -0.96 2.04
CA ARG A 51 11.18 -0.61 0.62
C ARG A 51 10.84 -1.85 -0.22
N GLU A 52 9.57 -2.00 -0.54
CA GLU A 52 8.97 -3.14 -1.23
C GLU A 52 9.27 -3.13 -2.74
N LYS A 53 9.24 -1.95 -3.36
CA LYS A 53 9.66 -1.76 -4.74
C LYS A 53 10.85 -0.81 -4.76
N LYS A 54 11.91 -1.20 -5.45
CA LYS A 54 13.13 -0.41 -5.58
C LYS A 54 13.29 0.06 -7.02
N ASP A 55 13.98 1.18 -7.16
CA ASP A 55 14.32 1.78 -8.44
C ASP A 55 13.15 2.04 -9.40
N VAL A 56 12.01 2.46 -8.85
CA VAL A 56 10.83 2.81 -9.66
C VAL A 56 11.02 4.20 -10.25
N ALA A 57 10.88 4.31 -11.57
CA ALA A 57 11.02 5.57 -12.28
C ALA A 57 9.71 6.39 -12.26
N PHE A 58 9.84 7.69 -12.03
CA PHE A 58 8.74 8.66 -12.02
C PHE A 58 9.10 9.87 -12.87
N VAL A 59 8.11 10.44 -13.54
CA VAL A 59 8.22 11.78 -14.13
C VAL A 59 7.57 12.76 -13.16
N ILE A 60 8.36 13.69 -12.63
CA ILE A 60 7.87 14.70 -11.69
C ILE A 60 7.44 15.98 -12.42
N ALA A 61 6.85 16.93 -11.70
CA ALA A 61 6.19 18.12 -12.28
C ALA A 61 7.08 18.99 -13.19
N ASN A 62 8.40 18.95 -13.03
CA ASN A 62 9.35 19.67 -13.89
C ASN A 62 9.77 18.86 -15.15
N GLY A 63 9.14 17.70 -15.41
CA GLY A 63 9.46 16.80 -16.51
C GLY A 63 10.69 15.91 -16.29
N GLN A 64 11.41 16.08 -15.18
CA GLN A 64 12.57 15.26 -14.87
C GLN A 64 12.13 13.83 -14.52
N GLN A 65 12.91 12.85 -14.97
CA GLN A 65 12.79 11.48 -14.51
C GLN A 65 13.63 11.29 -13.24
N VAL A 66 12.98 10.79 -12.19
CA VAL A 66 13.63 10.44 -10.92
C VAL A 66 13.35 8.98 -10.58
N THR A 67 14.17 8.40 -9.73
CA THR A 67 14.04 7.03 -9.28
C THR A 67 13.82 7.01 -7.77
N ARG A 68 12.77 6.34 -7.30
CA ARG A 68 12.44 6.26 -5.87
C ARG A 68 12.01 4.84 -5.48
N SER A 69 12.10 4.54 -4.19
CA SER A 69 11.51 3.33 -3.63
C SER A 69 10.05 3.54 -3.26
N ILE A 70 9.28 2.45 -3.21
CA ILE A 70 7.90 2.41 -2.75
C ILE A 70 7.79 1.43 -1.58
N GLY A 71 6.97 1.76 -0.59
CA GLY A 71 6.55 0.86 0.49
C GLY A 71 5.04 0.92 0.70
N PHE A 72 4.54 0.18 1.66
CA PHE A 72 3.11 0.16 2.01
C PHE A 72 2.87 0.81 3.37
N ALA A 73 1.86 1.67 3.46
CA ALA A 73 1.53 2.36 4.71
C ALA A 73 0.02 2.44 4.93
N ILE A 74 -0.39 2.49 6.20
CA ILE A 74 -1.72 2.98 6.56
C ILE A 74 -1.64 4.51 6.61
N ILE A 75 -2.49 5.17 5.83
CA ILE A 75 -2.51 6.63 5.71
C ILE A 75 -3.83 7.11 6.32
N ARG A 76 -3.76 8.03 7.29
CA ARG A 76 -4.94 8.62 7.94
C ARG A 76 -5.01 10.12 7.71
N VAL A 77 -6.18 10.58 7.24
CA VAL A 77 -6.46 11.99 7.01
C VAL A 77 -7.90 12.29 7.44
N ALA A 78 -8.08 13.32 8.28
CA ALA A 78 -9.40 13.80 8.71
C ALA A 78 -10.36 12.71 9.25
N GLY A 79 -9.82 11.67 9.91
CA GLY A 79 -10.60 10.56 10.46
C GLY A 79 -10.83 9.39 9.48
N TYR A 80 -10.53 9.57 8.20
CA TYR A 80 -10.55 8.54 7.17
C TYR A 80 -9.18 7.85 7.09
N PHE A 81 -9.17 6.63 6.57
CA PHE A 81 -7.91 5.92 6.33
C PHE A 81 -8.00 4.96 5.16
N THR A 82 -6.85 4.69 4.56
CA THR A 82 -6.64 3.62 3.57
C THR A 82 -5.26 2.99 3.78
N ILE A 83 -5.02 1.83 3.17
CA ILE A 83 -3.68 1.26 2.98
C ILE A 83 -3.30 1.52 1.54
N ASP A 84 -2.13 2.12 1.31
CA ASP A 84 -1.69 2.45 -0.05
C ASP A 84 -0.15 2.39 -0.18
N GLU A 85 0.30 2.47 -1.44
CA GLU A 85 1.70 2.64 -1.82
C GLU A 85 2.18 4.07 -1.53
N VAL A 86 3.27 4.18 -0.79
CA VAL A 86 3.94 5.44 -0.48
C VAL A 86 5.32 5.49 -1.12
N VAL A 87 5.63 6.60 -1.78
CA VAL A 87 6.94 6.89 -2.34
C VAL A 87 7.84 7.45 -1.26
N PHE A 88 9.05 6.89 -1.16
CA PHE A 88 10.12 7.41 -0.30
C PHE A 88 10.70 8.67 -0.93
N ALA A 89 10.17 9.82 -0.53
CA ALA A 89 10.57 11.12 -1.04
C ALA A 89 11.94 11.54 -0.49
N GLU A 90 12.83 11.93 -1.40
CA GLU A 90 14.15 12.46 -1.09
C GLU A 90 14.10 13.97 -0.77
N ARG A 91 15.21 14.51 -0.28
CA ARG A 91 15.33 15.94 -0.02
C ARG A 91 15.15 16.72 -1.32
N GLY A 92 14.16 17.62 -1.34
CA GLY A 92 13.85 18.46 -2.50
C GLY A 92 12.61 17.99 -3.27
N ASP A 93 12.17 16.76 -3.04
CA ASP A 93 10.87 16.28 -3.54
C ASP A 93 9.72 16.99 -2.81
N LEU A 94 8.60 17.16 -3.52
CA LEU A 94 7.37 17.62 -2.88
C LEU A 94 6.75 16.48 -2.07
N LEU A 95 6.14 16.83 -0.93
CA LEU A 95 5.37 15.89 -0.12
C LEU A 95 3.90 15.98 -0.53
N LEU A 96 3.38 14.90 -1.09
CA LEU A 96 2.12 14.86 -1.80
C LEU A 96 1.17 13.84 -1.18
N LEU A 97 -0.11 14.17 -1.11
CA LEU A 97 -1.21 13.22 -0.93
C LEU A 97 -1.81 12.98 -2.31
N GLY A 98 -1.57 11.79 -2.86
CA GLY A 98 -1.92 11.46 -4.23
C GLY A 98 -3.39 11.08 -4.43
N ALA A 99 -3.80 11.04 -5.69
CA ALA A 99 -5.14 10.68 -6.15
C ALA A 99 -5.57 9.30 -5.65
N ARG A 100 -4.74 8.26 -5.82
CA ARG A 100 -5.06 6.90 -5.39
C ARG A 100 -5.38 6.81 -3.89
N THR A 101 -4.63 7.54 -3.07
CA THR A 101 -4.86 7.60 -1.62
C THR A 101 -6.16 8.33 -1.29
N LEU A 102 -6.46 9.43 -1.99
CA LEU A 102 -7.72 10.17 -1.84
C LEU A 102 -8.92 9.29 -2.22
N GLU A 103 -8.83 8.57 -3.33
CA GLU A 103 -9.84 7.62 -3.81
C GLU A 103 -10.06 6.47 -2.83
N GLY A 104 -8.98 5.88 -2.30
CA GLY A 104 -9.07 4.82 -1.29
C GLY A 104 -9.75 5.27 0.01
N MET A 105 -9.77 6.57 0.30
CA MET A 105 -10.50 7.17 1.42
C MET A 105 -11.86 7.78 1.02
N ASN A 106 -12.25 7.69 -0.26
CA ASN A 106 -13.42 8.31 -0.86
C ASN A 106 -13.51 9.84 -0.59
N LEU A 107 -12.35 10.51 -0.66
CA LEU A 107 -12.20 11.94 -0.44
C LEU A 107 -12.18 12.71 -1.76
N THR A 108 -12.79 13.87 -1.76
CA THR A 108 -12.78 14.84 -2.86
C THR A 108 -12.20 16.17 -2.39
N VAL A 109 -11.55 16.90 -3.30
CA VAL A 109 -10.98 18.21 -3.01
C VAL A 109 -12.08 19.29 -3.06
N GLY A 110 -12.44 19.81 -1.90
CA GLY A 110 -13.38 20.91 -1.73
C GLY A 110 -12.71 22.28 -1.84
N ARG A 111 -13.45 23.28 -2.34
CA ARG A 111 -12.99 24.68 -2.42
C ARG A 111 -12.93 25.42 -1.08
N ARG A 112 -13.26 24.77 0.06
CA ARG A 112 -13.31 25.44 1.36
C ARG A 112 -11.94 25.39 2.06
N PRO A 113 -11.34 26.54 2.40
CA PRO A 113 -9.98 26.59 2.96
C PRO A 113 -9.85 25.91 4.33
N ARG A 114 -10.95 25.77 5.10
CA ARG A 114 -10.95 25.14 6.43
C ARG A 114 -11.22 23.62 6.43
N SER A 115 -11.72 23.07 5.32
CA SER A 115 -11.96 21.63 5.18
C SER A 115 -11.81 21.27 3.71
N PRO A 116 -10.57 21.11 3.23
CA PRO A 116 -10.33 20.85 1.82
C PRO A 116 -10.77 19.47 1.37
N LEU A 117 -11.11 18.57 2.29
CA LEU A 117 -11.49 17.20 1.98
C LEU A 117 -12.97 17.03 2.31
N THR A 118 -13.73 16.50 1.37
CA THR A 118 -15.17 16.19 1.50
C THR A 118 -15.40 14.75 1.11
N THR A 119 -16.31 14.07 1.80
CA THR A 119 -16.60 12.64 1.58
C THR A 119 -17.94 12.45 0.91
N GLY A 120 -18.00 11.53 -0.06
CA GLY A 120 -19.25 10.93 -0.53
C GLY A 120 -19.42 9.52 0.05
N PRO A 121 -20.58 8.87 -0.13
CA PRO A 121 -20.66 7.42 -0.06
C PRO A 121 -19.79 6.81 -1.19
N PRO A 122 -19.07 5.70 -0.94
CA PRO A 122 -18.31 5.04 -2.00
C PRO A 122 -19.26 4.48 -3.05
N PRO A 123 -19.04 4.70 -4.36
CA PRO A 123 -19.81 4.02 -5.37
C PRO A 123 -19.54 2.52 -5.25
N ALA A 124 -20.58 1.74 -4.95
CA ALA A 124 -20.48 0.27 -4.90
C ALA A 124 -20.29 -0.33 -6.30
N VAL A 125 -20.82 0.35 -7.33
CA VAL A 125 -20.65 0.08 -8.76
C VAL A 125 -20.97 1.38 -9.53
N ALA A 126 -20.12 1.78 -10.49
CA ALA A 126 -20.54 2.54 -11.66
C ALA A 126 -20.34 1.63 -12.88
N ALA A 127 -21.43 1.08 -13.40
CA ALA A 127 -21.40 0.28 -14.61
C ALA A 127 -21.40 1.23 -15.82
N GLU A 128 -20.24 1.44 -16.42
CA GLU A 128 -20.15 1.55 -17.87
C GLU A 128 -18.80 0.98 -18.31
N ALA A 129 -18.87 -0.02 -19.17
CA ALA A 129 -17.72 -0.80 -19.62
C ALA A 129 -16.65 0.11 -20.21
N VAL A 130 -15.44 0.05 -19.66
CA VAL A 130 -14.23 0.46 -20.39
C VAL A 130 -14.22 -0.35 -21.68
N ARG A 131 -14.49 0.30 -22.82
CA ARG A 131 -14.11 -0.25 -24.11
C ARG A 131 -12.59 -0.24 -24.16
N CYS A 132 -11.98 -1.41 -23.99
CA CYS A 132 -10.61 -1.60 -24.45
C CYS A 132 -10.58 -1.33 -25.96
N ASN A 133 -9.87 -0.29 -26.38
CA ASN A 133 -9.43 -0.21 -27.76
C ASN A 133 -8.30 -1.23 -27.93
N GLU A 134 -8.45 -2.19 -28.85
CA GLU A 134 -7.55 -3.34 -29.11
C GLU A 134 -6.18 -2.95 -29.72
N ALA A 135 -5.59 -1.83 -29.30
CA ALA A 135 -4.32 -1.37 -29.82
C ALA A 135 -3.40 -0.85 -28.72
N ALA A 136 -2.87 -1.76 -27.89
CA ALA A 136 -1.49 -1.74 -27.42
C ALA A 136 -1.22 -2.84 -26.37
N GLY A 137 -0.19 -3.66 -26.62
CA GLY A 137 0.56 -4.32 -25.56
C GLY A 137 0.20 -5.78 -25.27
N ARG A 138 0.71 -6.69 -26.10
CA ARG A 138 0.74 -8.13 -25.85
C ARG A 138 1.50 -8.41 -24.55
N ILE A 139 0.80 -8.65 -23.43
CA ILE A 139 1.40 -9.22 -22.22
C ILE A 139 1.70 -10.70 -22.52
N THR A 140 2.91 -10.99 -23.02
CA THR A 140 3.40 -12.36 -23.07
C THR A 140 3.94 -12.72 -21.69
N ARG A 141 3.26 -13.66 -21.02
CA ARG A 141 3.87 -14.38 -19.89
C ARG A 141 5.08 -15.13 -20.45
N ARG A 142 6.30 -14.73 -20.09
CA ARG A 142 7.46 -15.61 -20.24
C ARG A 142 7.28 -16.76 -19.25
N THR A 143 7.02 -17.95 -19.78
CA THR A 143 7.16 -19.20 -19.05
C THR A 143 8.63 -19.37 -18.63
N PRO A 144 8.93 -19.81 -17.40
CA PRO A 144 10.27 -20.28 -17.08
C PRO A 144 10.56 -21.50 -17.94
N HIS A 145 11.60 -21.45 -18.76
CA HIS A 145 12.12 -22.65 -19.42
C HIS A 145 12.62 -23.59 -18.34
N ALA A 146 12.01 -24.77 -18.25
CA ALA A 146 12.60 -25.94 -17.62
C ALA A 146 13.85 -26.33 -18.42
N GLY A 147 14.99 -25.77 -18.02
CA GLY A 147 16.29 -26.18 -18.51
C GLY A 147 16.59 -27.59 -18.01
N SER A 148 16.63 -28.52 -18.95
CA SER A 148 17.11 -29.88 -18.82
C SER A 148 18.51 -29.92 -18.19
N PHE A 149 18.62 -30.48 -16.99
CA PHE A 149 19.89 -30.96 -16.46
C PHE A 149 20.37 -32.14 -17.33
N PRO A 150 21.62 -32.14 -17.84
CA PRO A 150 22.16 -33.33 -18.47
C PRO A 150 22.48 -34.37 -17.40
N ALA A 151 21.79 -35.51 -17.46
CA ALA A 151 22.12 -36.71 -16.70
C ALA A 151 23.29 -37.42 -17.40
N SER A 152 24.49 -37.27 -16.86
CA SER A 152 25.59 -38.21 -17.05
C SER A 152 26.26 -38.41 -15.70
N PHE A 153 25.95 -39.53 -15.05
CA PHE A 153 26.95 -40.46 -14.52
C PHE A 153 26.23 -41.73 -14.07
N ALA A 154 26.65 -42.84 -14.66
CA ALA A 154 26.09 -44.16 -14.46
C ALA A 154 26.62 -44.83 -13.18
N SER A 155 25.74 -45.68 -12.63
CA SER A 155 26.03 -46.94 -11.94
C SER A 155 26.85 -46.90 -10.65
N HIS A 156 26.20 -47.27 -9.54
CA HIS A 156 26.58 -48.48 -8.79
C HIS A 156 25.35 -49.06 -8.08
N ALA A 157 24.92 -50.23 -8.53
CA ALA A 157 23.93 -51.06 -7.87
C ALA A 157 24.52 -51.68 -6.60
N GLY A 158 23.75 -51.73 -5.51
CA GLY A 158 24.23 -52.26 -4.25
C GLY A 158 23.15 -52.49 -3.20
N ARG A 159 22.35 -53.55 -3.43
CA ARG A 159 21.71 -54.44 -2.43
C ARG A 159 20.56 -53.92 -1.55
N THR A 160 19.63 -54.86 -1.41
CA THR A 160 18.37 -54.89 -0.68
C THR A 160 18.56 -54.88 0.84
N ASN A 161 17.56 -54.39 1.57
CA ASN A 161 16.86 -55.24 2.55
C ASN A 161 15.52 -54.64 2.98
N ASP A 162 14.55 -55.53 3.05
CA ASP A 162 13.21 -55.39 3.60
C ASP A 162 13.20 -55.06 5.10
N GLY A 163 12.10 -54.47 5.56
CA GLY A 163 11.77 -54.27 6.99
C GLY A 163 10.91 -53.02 7.19
N ASP A 164 9.61 -53.07 6.92
CA ASP A 164 8.54 -53.50 7.83
C ASP A 164 7.86 -52.33 8.59
N THR A 165 6.52 -52.40 8.56
CA THR A 165 5.49 -51.81 9.42
C THR A 165 5.64 -50.41 10.04
N SER A 166 4.76 -49.48 9.64
CA SER A 166 3.46 -49.28 10.31
C SER A 166 2.83 -47.93 9.94
N ARG A 167 1.57 -48.01 9.50
CA ARG A 167 0.67 -46.88 9.29
C ARG A 167 0.16 -46.41 10.66
N ARG A 168 0.24 -45.11 10.97
CA ARG A 168 -0.69 -44.46 11.90
C ARG A 168 -1.17 -43.13 11.32
N ALA A 169 -2.46 -43.10 11.02
CA ALA A 169 -3.22 -41.93 10.65
C ALA A 169 -3.50 -41.06 11.88
N CYS A 170 -3.24 -39.76 11.78
CA CYS A 170 -3.72 -38.77 12.74
C CYS A 170 -5.09 -38.23 12.29
N ARG A 171 -6.12 -38.44 13.11
CA ARG A 171 -7.44 -37.80 13.02
C ARG A 171 -7.42 -36.43 13.71
N PRO A 172 -8.31 -35.49 13.32
CA PRO A 172 -8.37 -34.14 13.88
C PRO A 172 -9.26 -34.08 15.13
N GLY A 173 -8.82 -33.35 16.16
CA GLY A 173 -9.57 -33.06 17.39
C GLY A 173 -9.90 -31.56 17.54
N ARG A 174 -11.15 -31.26 17.88
CA ARG A 174 -11.73 -29.93 18.18
C ARG A 174 -11.50 -29.50 19.63
N THR A 175 -11.38 -28.19 19.88
CA THR A 175 -11.91 -27.38 21.02
C THR A 175 -11.78 -25.89 20.56
N ARG A 176 -12.77 -24.99 20.46
CA ARG A 176 -13.81 -24.34 21.29
C ARG A 176 -13.33 -23.25 22.30
N HIS A 177 -13.96 -22.06 22.16
CA HIS A 177 -14.08 -20.89 23.07
C HIS A 177 -12.82 -19.97 23.19
N ASP A 178 -12.86 -18.62 23.10
CA ASP A 178 -13.83 -17.63 23.60
C ASP A 178 -13.88 -16.31 22.78
N ALA A 179 -15.08 -15.71 22.74
CA ALA A 179 -15.34 -14.37 22.22
C ALA A 179 -15.28 -13.34 23.35
N ARG A 180 -14.62 -12.20 23.12
CA ARG A 180 -14.55 -11.04 24.04
C ARG A 180 -15.10 -9.80 23.31
N PRO A 181 -16.01 -9.02 23.90
CA PRO A 181 -16.46 -7.76 23.30
C PRO A 181 -15.46 -6.62 23.59
N PRO A 182 -15.38 -5.57 22.74
CA PRO A 182 -14.60 -4.38 23.06
C PRO A 182 -15.39 -3.35 23.88
N ASP A 183 -14.72 -2.75 24.87
CA ASP A 183 -15.19 -1.64 25.70
C ASP A 183 -15.30 -0.31 24.93
N PRO A 184 -16.19 0.63 25.33
CA PRO A 184 -16.36 1.92 24.69
C PRO A 184 -15.40 2.98 25.28
N CYS A 185 -14.41 3.41 24.50
CA CYS A 185 -13.63 4.61 24.82
C CYS A 185 -14.47 5.87 24.53
N GLY A 186 -14.85 6.57 25.60
CA GLY A 186 -15.52 7.86 25.56
C GLY A 186 -14.65 8.96 24.94
N VAL A 187 -15.27 9.73 24.04
CA VAL A 187 -14.71 10.97 23.49
C VAL A 187 -15.18 12.12 24.37
N ALA A 188 -14.27 12.68 25.17
CA ALA A 188 -14.45 13.98 25.79
C ALA A 188 -14.11 15.07 24.77
N ILE A 189 -15.12 15.81 24.32
CA ILE A 189 -14.96 17.01 23.50
C ILE A 189 -14.75 18.17 24.47
N SER A 190 -13.51 18.65 24.60
CA SER A 190 -13.23 19.94 25.25
C SER A 190 -13.23 21.03 24.19
N ALA A 191 -14.23 21.91 24.25
CA ALA A 191 -14.27 23.17 23.53
C ALA A 191 -13.23 24.13 24.11
N CYS A 192 -12.39 24.74 23.26
CA CYS A 192 -11.67 25.95 23.61
C CYS A 192 -12.42 27.16 23.06
N ARG A 193 -12.67 28.12 23.96
CA ARG A 193 -13.12 29.49 23.69
C ARG A 193 -12.05 30.31 22.99
#